data_AF-G3HPD6-F1
#
_entry.id   AF-G3HPD6-F1
#
_cell.length_a   1.000
_cell.length_b   1.000
_cell.length_c   1.000
_cell.angle_alpha   90.00
_cell.angle_beta   90.00
_cell.angle_gamma   90.00
#
_symmetry.space_group_name_H-M   'P 1'
#
loop_
_entity.id
_entity.type
_entity.pdbx_description
1 polymer ?
#
loop_
_entity_poly.entity_id
_entity_poly.type
_entity_poly.pdbx_seq_one_letter_code
_entity_poly.pdbx_strand_id
1 'polypeptide(L)' 'MGSGSQYLEEAPKFLAFTCGLLCGALHTLGFQSLVTASVTSLPACKFQVVIQKS' A
#
# COMPACT_ATOMS: atom_id res chain seq x y z
N MET A 1 -21.52 13.68 11.29
CA MET A 1 -20.11 13.69 10.85
C MET A 1 -20.01 12.62 9.77
N GLY A 2 -19.67 12.99 8.53
CA GLY A 2 -19.57 12.04 7.43
C GLY A 2 -18.49 11.01 7.73
N SER A 3 -18.89 9.82 8.17
CA SER A 3 -18.04 8.66 8.34
C SER A 3 -17.34 8.41 7.01
N GLY A 4 -16.01 8.52 6.97
CA GLY A 4 -15.16 8.50 5.76
C GLY A 4 -15.32 7.29 4.83
N SER A 5 -16.29 6.41 5.07
CA SER A 5 -16.72 5.30 4.23
C SER A 5 -17.01 5.67 2.78
N GLN A 6 -17.46 6.92 2.50
CA GLN A 6 -17.78 7.36 1.14
C GLN A 6 -16.59 7.32 0.17
N TYR A 7 -15.36 7.31 0.69
CA TYR A 7 -14.13 7.29 -0.10
C TYR A 7 -13.36 5.99 0.03
N LEU A 8 -13.92 4.94 0.65
CA LEU A 8 -13.19 3.67 0.82
C LEU A 8 -12.92 2.98 -0.52
N GLU A 9 -13.76 3.20 -1.54
CA GLU A 9 -13.54 2.65 -2.89
C GLU A 9 -12.44 3.42 -3.64
N GLU A 10 -12.36 4.74 -3.46
CA GLU A 10 -11.31 5.58 -4.03
C GLU A 10 -9.98 5.49 -3.29
N ALA A 11 -10.00 5.26 -1.97
CA ALA A 11 -8.82 5.29 -1.12
C ALA A 11 -7.65 4.42 -1.62
N PRO A 12 -7.85 3.18 -2.10
CA PRO A 12 -6.78 2.37 -2.67
C PRO A 12 -6.04 3.03 -3.84
N LYS A 13 -6.71 3.87 -4.64
CA LYS A 13 -6.11 4.58 -5.79
C LYS A 13 -4.99 5.51 -5.34
N PHE A 14 -5.14 6.13 -4.16
CA PHE A 14 -4.13 7.03 -3.58
C PHE A 14 -2.92 6.29 -2.98
N LEU A 15 -3.05 4.99 -2.70
CA LEU A 15 -1.98 4.20 -2.07
C LEU A 15 -1.06 3.51 -3.10
N ALA A 16 -1.47 3.44 -4.37
CA ALA A 16 -0.72 2.76 -5.42
C ALA A 16 0.71 3.33 -5.58
N PHE A 17 0.85 4.66 -5.53
CA PHE A 17 2.15 5.31 -5.58
C PHE A 17 3.04 4.90 -4.40
N THR A 18 2.50 4.87 -3.18
CA THR A 18 3.25 4.49 -1.98
C THR A 18 3.67 3.01 -2.02
N CYS A 19 2.84 2.11 -2.56
CA CYS A 19 3.23 0.73 -2.81
C CYS A 19 4.44 0.65 -3.75
N GLY A 20 4.41 1.40 -4.85
CA GLY A 20 5.52 1.49 -5.80
C GLY A 20 6.80 2.04 -5.16
N LEU A 21 6.67 3.06 -4.29
CA LEU A 21 7.79 3.65 -3.55
C LEU A 21 8.47 2.63 -2.62
N LEU A 22 7.67 1.85 -1.87
CA LEU A 22 8.18 0.78 -1.01
C LEU A 22 8.85 -0.34 -1.83
N CYS A 23 8.21 -0.81 -2.92
CA CYS A 23 8.81 -1.78 -3.84
C CYS A 23 10.15 -1.29 -4.41
N GLY A 24 10.19 -0.05 -4.89
CA GLY A 24 11.37 0.55 -5.49
C GLY A 24 12.52 0.68 -4.49
N ALA A 25 12.24 1.17 -3.27
CA ALA A 25 13.24 1.25 -2.21
C ALA A 25 13.84 -0.11 -1.86
N LEU A 26 12.99 -1.14 -1.72
CA LEU A 26 13.44 -2.51 -1.44
C LEU A 26 14.25 -3.10 -2.61
N HIS A 27 13.85 -2.83 -3.84
CA HIS A 27 14.59 -3.24 -5.03
C HIS A 27 15.98 -2.60 -5.10
N THR A 28 16.10 -1.31 -4.79
CA THR A 28 17.41 -0.62 -4.69
C THR A 28 18.31 -1.24 -3.61
N LEU A 29 17.72 -1.81 -2.55
CA LEU A 29 18.45 -2.54 -1.51
C LEU A 29 18.74 -4.02 -1.86
N GLY A 30 18.36 -4.47 -3.06
CA GLY A 30 18.61 -5.84 -3.55
C GLY A 30 17.51 -6.85 -3.20
N PHE A 31 16.37 -6.41 -2.68
CA PHE A 31 15.24 -7.29 -2.38
C PHE A 31 14.19 -7.24 -3.49
N GLN A 32 13.84 -8.40 -4.03
CA GLN A 32 12.65 -8.54 -4.85
C GLN A 32 11.42 -8.64 -3.94
N SER A 33 10.45 -7.75 -4.09
CA SER A 33 9.29 -7.68 -3.20
C SER A 33 8.00 -7.33 -3.94
N LEU A 34 6.88 -7.81 -3.41
CA LEU A 34 5.53 -7.39 -3.79
C LEU A 34 4.90 -6.63 -2.63
N VAL A 35 4.43 -5.41 -2.88
CA VAL A 35 3.73 -4.59 -1.88
C VAL A 35 2.27 -4.41 -2.28
N THR A 36 1.37 -4.76 -1.37
CA THR A 36 -0.08 -4.52 -1.51
C THR A 36 -0.57 -3.60 -0.39
N ALA A 37 -1.68 -2.91 -0.62
CA ALA A 37 -2.28 -2.02 0.37
C ALA A 37 -3.76 -2.32 0.57
N SER A 38 -4.23 -2.10 1.79
CA SER A 38 -5.64 -2.21 2.17
C SER A 38 -6.04 -1.06 3.09
N VAL A 39 -7.31 -0.65 3.01
CA VAL A 39 -7.89 0.43 3.82
C VAL A 39 -9.12 -0.11 4.52
N THR A 40 -9.07 -0.21 5.86
CA THR A 40 -10.20 -0.72 6.66
C THR A 40 -11.02 0.43 7.26
N SER A 41 -10.35 1.52 7.63
CA SER A 41 -10.99 2.75 8.12
C SER A 41 -10.11 3.94 7.79
N LEU A 42 -10.62 4.92 7.04
CA LEU A 42 -9.85 6.13 6.76
C LEU A 42 -9.62 6.95 8.04
N PRO A 43 -8.42 7.52 8.23
CA PRO A 43 -7.27 7.57 7.30
C PRO A 43 -6.29 6.39 7.43
N ALA A 44 -6.57 5.39 8.28
CA ALA A 44 -5.67 4.27 8.52
C ALA A 44 -5.61 3.31 7.30
N CYS A 45 -4.39 2.93 6.92
CA CYS A 45 -4.12 1.96 5.87
C CYS A 45 -3.03 0.99 6.31
N LYS A 46 -3.03 -0.21 5.73
CA LYS A 46 -2.02 -1.25 5.97
C LYS A 46 -1.34 -1.60 4.65
N PHE A 47 -0.02 -1.52 4.64
CA PHE A 47 0.83 -2.03 3.57
C PHE A 47 1.35 -3.41 3.97
N GLN A 48 1.13 -4.39 3.10
CA GLN A 48 1.68 -5.72 3.24
C GLN A 48 2.85 -5.87 2.27
N VAL A 49 4.03 -6.13 2.82
CA VAL A 49 5.27 -6.33 2.06
C VAL A 49 5.60 -7.82 2.06
N VAL A 50 5.68 -8.43 0.89
CA VAL A 50 6.09 -9.83 0.71
C VAL A 50 7.44 -9.84 0.00
N ILE A 51 8.50 -10.25 0.70
CA ILE A 51 9.82 -10.46 0.11
C ILE A 51 9.80 -11.79 -0.64
N GLN A 52 10.11 -11.75 -1.93
CA GLN A 52 10.22 -12.94 -2.76
C GLN A 52 11.60 -13.58 -2.51
N LYS A 53 11.60 -14.85 -2.12
CA LYS A 53 12.83 -15.65 -2.10
C LYS A 53 13.08 -16.16 -3.52
N SER A 54 14.32 -16.01 -3.96
CA SER A 54 14.88 -16.61 -5.16
C SER A 54 14.89 -18.14 -5.08
#